data_AF-A0A3N5R927-F1
#
_entry.id   AF-A0A3N5R927-F1
#
_cell.length_a   1.000
_cell.length_b   1.000
_cell.length_c   1.000
_cell.angle_alpha   90.00
_cell.angle_beta   90.00
_cell.angle_gamma   90.00
#
_symmetry.space_group_name_H-M   'P 1'
#
loop_
_entity.id
_entity.type
_entity.pdbx_description
1 polymer ?
#
loop_
_entity_poly.entity_id
_entity_poly.type
_entity_poly.pdbx_seq_one_letter_code
_entity_poly.pdbx_strand_id
1 'polypeptide(L)'
;MNLRSLVAMSVPLTLLVGAARADDFQLVLRSIAEQPPGAGKLVRQTERQNWKAQETAVIVCDTWDLHHCLNAVRRLEEFAPRLNDVLIDARRRGATIIHSPSDCMPAYADHPARKRAQSAPVAAELPKDIAHWCSRIPAEEEAIYPIDQSDGGEDDDPAEHADWVAELKAMGRNPGTPWKTQSELIAIDAERDFISDRGDEVWNILRERGVKHVILAGVHTNMCVLGRPFGLRQMVRNGIQVALLRDMTDSMYNPQRWPYVDHFTGNDLVIAHVERFVCPTITSDQIIAGQTFRSKYDRREKTDLLQVGVAPRVDRATLQNRWSLVELPGKWERWTKGAYTDYQGTAWYRCAVRVPGDWGANGLKLLMRHDDAESVRAWCNGVAVSLATEESGGSFGLIPETALVQNDANLLVIRVEHQPGVQGWKHPPELAGKDSTLTLKGRWHLRLGDDPAWSNIPLPARFGAPPDILFEPR
;
A
#
# COMPACT_ATOMS: atom_id res chain seq x y z
N MET A 1 -8.92 91.98 -5.50
CA MET A 1 -7.74 91.10 -5.35
C MET A 1 -7.58 90.82 -3.86
N ASN A 2 -7.62 89.62 -3.28
CA ASN A 2 -7.67 88.24 -3.74
C ASN A 2 -8.40 87.43 -2.65
N LEU A 3 -9.49 86.72 -2.98
CA LEU A 3 -10.05 85.68 -2.11
C LEU A 3 -9.46 84.33 -2.58
N ARG A 4 -8.62 83.70 -1.75
CA ARG A 4 -8.16 82.32 -1.97
C ARG A 4 -9.20 81.36 -1.40
N SER A 5 -9.90 80.65 -2.29
CA SER A 5 -10.75 79.51 -1.92
C SER A 5 -9.89 78.26 -1.83
N LEU A 6 -9.83 77.64 -0.65
CA LEU A 6 -9.26 76.30 -0.44
C LEU A 6 -10.38 75.28 -0.68
N VAL A 7 -10.26 74.51 -1.76
CA VAL A 7 -11.10 73.33 -2.02
C VAL A 7 -10.46 72.16 -1.28
N ALA A 8 -11.14 71.67 -0.23
CA ALA A 8 -10.75 70.44 0.46
C ALA A 8 -11.20 69.24 -0.39
N MET A 9 -10.23 68.55 -1.00
CA MET A 9 -10.45 67.33 -1.78
C MET A 9 -10.48 66.14 -0.81
N SER A 10 -11.66 65.62 -0.50
CA SER A 10 -11.84 64.42 0.31
C SER A 10 -11.48 63.18 -0.52
N VAL A 11 -10.32 62.59 -0.25
CA VAL A 11 -9.93 61.27 -0.78
C VAL A 11 -10.64 60.20 0.04
N PRO A 12 -11.43 59.29 -0.56
CA PRO A 12 -11.99 58.17 0.18
C PRO A 12 -10.86 57.22 0.57
N LEU A 13 -10.70 57.00 1.87
CA LEU A 13 -9.82 56.00 2.44
C LEU A 13 -10.42 54.62 2.15
N THR A 14 -10.08 54.06 0.98
CA THR A 14 -10.38 52.67 0.66
C THR A 14 -9.59 51.81 1.62
N LEU A 15 -10.25 51.26 2.64
CA LEU A 15 -9.71 50.19 3.48
C LEU A 15 -9.42 49.00 2.57
N LEU A 16 -8.16 48.89 2.13
CA LEU A 16 -7.60 47.63 1.69
C LEU A 16 -7.64 46.71 2.91
N VAL A 17 -8.75 45.97 3.04
CA VAL A 17 -8.77 44.74 3.81
C VAL A 17 -7.71 43.87 3.15
N GLY A 18 -6.52 43.85 3.73
CA GLY A 18 -5.51 42.87 3.36
C GLY A 18 -6.18 41.52 3.50
N ALA A 19 -6.37 40.83 2.37
CA ALA A 19 -6.71 39.41 2.40
C ALA A 19 -5.69 38.76 3.32
N ALA A 20 -6.15 38.24 4.46
CA ALA A 20 -5.32 37.46 5.35
C ALA A 20 -4.65 36.41 4.46
N ARG A 21 -3.33 36.54 4.29
CA ARG A 21 -2.55 35.61 3.50
C ARG A 21 -2.76 34.28 4.19
N ALA A 22 -3.51 33.36 3.58
CA ALA A 22 -3.64 32.04 4.15
C ALA A 22 -2.24 31.48 4.38
N ASP A 23 -1.98 30.93 5.56
CA ASP A 23 -0.65 30.43 5.91
C ASP A 23 -0.35 29.18 5.06
N ASP A 24 0.22 29.35 3.87
CA ASP A 24 0.68 28.26 2.99
C ASP A 24 1.61 27.30 3.76
N PHE A 25 1.71 26.05 3.30
CA PHE A 25 2.59 25.06 3.92
C PHE A 25 4.03 25.22 3.43
N GLN A 26 4.92 25.64 4.33
CA GLN A 26 6.37 25.63 4.11
C GLN A 26 6.92 24.24 4.43
N LEU A 27 7.08 23.41 3.40
CA LEU A 27 7.43 22.00 3.56
C LEU A 27 8.89 21.74 3.21
N VAL A 28 9.50 20.80 3.95
CA VAL A 28 10.76 20.16 3.62
C VAL A 28 10.44 18.72 3.26
N LEU A 29 10.28 18.48 1.96
CA LEU A 29 10.05 17.17 1.38
C LEU A 29 11.32 16.33 1.51
N ARG A 30 11.20 15.08 1.97
CA ARG A 30 12.29 14.12 2.12
C ARG A 30 12.14 12.98 1.12
N SER A 31 13.18 12.67 0.35
CA SER A 31 13.21 11.54 -0.59
C SER A 31 14.55 10.80 -0.54
N ILE A 32 14.62 9.65 -1.19
CA ILE A 32 15.85 8.85 -1.30
C ILE A 32 16.26 8.74 -2.77
N ALA A 33 17.54 8.94 -3.03
CA ALA A 33 18.15 8.70 -4.34
C ALA A 33 19.46 7.92 -4.21
N GLU A 34 19.85 7.24 -5.29
CA GLU A 34 21.19 6.67 -5.41
C GLU A 34 22.22 7.74 -5.79
N GLN A 35 23.38 7.73 -5.13
CA GLN A 35 24.45 8.69 -5.40
C GLN A 35 25.83 8.01 -5.62
N PRO A 36 26.40 8.10 -6.84
CA PRO A 36 25.75 8.55 -8.09
C PRO A 36 24.64 7.57 -8.53
N PRO A 37 23.76 7.96 -9.46
CA PRO A 37 22.72 7.06 -9.98
C PRO A 37 23.30 5.73 -10.47
N GLY A 38 22.76 4.60 -10.00
CA GLY A 38 23.21 3.26 -10.35
C GLY A 38 24.37 2.71 -9.50
N ALA A 39 24.89 3.47 -8.54
CA ALA A 39 25.96 3.00 -7.65
C ALA A 39 25.46 2.20 -6.44
N GLY A 40 24.15 2.10 -6.22
CA GLY A 40 23.56 1.39 -5.08
C GLY A 40 23.72 2.06 -3.72
N LYS A 41 24.41 3.21 -3.64
CA LYS A 41 24.52 4.00 -2.40
C LYS A 41 23.29 4.89 -2.23
N LEU A 42 22.39 4.49 -1.34
CA LEU A 42 21.19 5.25 -1.00
C LEU A 42 21.53 6.45 -0.09
N VAL A 43 21.04 7.63 -0.45
CA VAL A 43 21.21 8.87 0.32
C VAL A 43 19.86 9.59 0.40
N ARG A 44 19.49 10.04 1.61
CA ARG A 44 18.35 10.96 1.76
C ARG A 44 18.71 12.35 1.30
N GLN A 45 17.77 12.96 0.60
CA GLN A 45 17.84 14.34 0.17
C GLN A 45 16.57 15.07 0.58
N THR A 46 16.67 16.40 0.65
CA THR A 46 15.54 17.25 1.00
C THR A 46 15.33 18.36 0.00
N GLU A 47 14.07 18.68 -0.26
CA GLU A 47 13.65 19.79 -1.11
C GLU A 47 12.68 20.69 -0.34
N ARG A 48 12.92 22.00 -0.39
CA ARG A 48 11.99 22.98 0.21
C ARG A 48 10.93 23.34 -0.82
N GLN A 49 9.66 23.23 -0.43
CA GLN A 49 8.54 23.63 -1.27
C GLN A 49 7.54 24.47 -0.47
N ASN A 50 6.84 25.35 -1.17
CA ASN A 50 5.71 26.11 -0.63
C ASN A 50 4.42 25.63 -1.28
N TRP A 51 3.56 24.93 -0.53
CA TRP A 51 2.28 24.45 -1.04
C TRP A 51 1.15 25.36 -0.58
N LYS A 52 0.39 25.88 -1.54
CA LYS A 52 -0.80 26.68 -1.24
C LYS A 52 -1.83 25.83 -0.50
N ALA A 53 -2.28 26.30 0.66
CA ALA A 53 -3.20 25.51 1.47
C ALA A 53 -4.52 25.23 0.73
N GLN A 54 -5.08 26.20 0.01
CA GLN A 54 -6.33 26.03 -0.76
C GLN A 54 -6.18 25.07 -1.95
N GLU A 55 -4.97 24.86 -2.45
CA GLU A 55 -4.68 23.91 -3.54
C GLU A 55 -4.15 22.57 -2.98
N THR A 56 -4.31 22.32 -1.67
CA THR A 56 -3.83 21.12 -0.98
C THR A 56 -4.99 20.38 -0.30
N ALA A 57 -5.00 19.05 -0.42
CA ALA A 57 -5.87 18.18 0.37
C ALA A 57 -5.06 17.35 1.37
N VAL A 58 -5.65 17.09 2.54
CA VAL A 58 -5.17 16.04 3.46
C VAL A 58 -6.16 14.88 3.40
N ILE A 59 -5.69 13.71 3.01
CA ILE A 59 -6.51 12.49 2.99
C ILE A 59 -6.12 11.64 4.20
N VAL A 60 -7.13 11.27 4.99
CA VAL A 60 -7.01 10.46 6.20
C VAL A 60 -7.44 9.03 5.87
N CYS A 61 -6.47 8.15 5.67
CA CYS A 61 -6.69 6.77 5.25
C CYS A 61 -6.94 5.85 6.46
N ASP A 62 -8.10 5.20 6.49
CA ASP A 62 -8.37 4.00 7.29
C ASP A 62 -7.97 4.10 8.78
N THR A 63 -8.11 5.28 9.40
CA THR A 63 -7.88 5.49 10.85
C THR A 63 -9.07 4.98 11.66
N TRP A 64 -9.31 3.68 11.60
CA TRP A 64 -10.49 2.99 12.14
C TRP A 64 -10.64 3.11 13.67
N ASP A 65 -11.85 2.84 14.17
CA ASP A 65 -12.15 2.77 15.60
C ASP A 65 -11.46 1.59 16.28
N LEU A 66 -11.34 0.45 15.60
CA LEU A 66 -10.70 -0.77 16.10
C LEU A 66 -9.98 -1.53 14.97
N HIS A 67 -9.08 -2.43 15.34
CA HIS A 67 -8.34 -3.29 14.41
C HIS A 67 -8.16 -4.70 14.99
N HIS A 68 -7.92 -5.70 14.13
CA HIS A 68 -7.73 -7.09 14.58
C HIS A 68 -6.46 -7.25 15.44
N CYS A 69 -5.44 -6.46 15.14
CA CYS A 69 -4.20 -6.33 15.91
C CYS A 69 -4.34 -5.26 16.99
N LEU A 70 -4.16 -5.64 18.25
CA LEU A 70 -4.23 -4.75 19.41
C LEU A 70 -3.10 -3.72 19.41
N ASN A 71 -1.88 -4.11 19.02
CA ASN A 71 -0.74 -3.21 18.92
C ASN A 71 -0.96 -2.14 17.83
N ALA A 72 -1.64 -2.48 16.72
CA ALA A 72 -2.08 -1.49 15.73
C ALA A 72 -3.08 -0.47 16.30
N VAL A 73 -4.03 -0.92 17.13
CA VAL A 73 -4.94 -0.02 17.86
C VAL A 73 -4.14 0.92 18.77
N ARG A 74 -3.24 0.37 19.60
CA ARG A 74 -2.41 1.14 20.54
C ARG A 74 -1.55 2.20 19.84
N ARG A 75 -0.99 1.89 18.67
CA ARG A 75 -0.18 2.83 17.88
C ARG A 75 -1.05 3.92 17.23
N LEU A 76 -2.19 3.55 16.65
CA LEU A 76 -3.15 4.52 16.09
C LEU A 76 -3.64 5.50 17.16
N GLU A 77 -4.10 5.00 18.30
CA GLU A 77 -4.58 5.82 19.42
C GLU A 77 -3.51 6.79 19.94
N GLU A 78 -2.23 6.42 19.84
CA GLU A 78 -1.13 7.25 20.29
C GLU A 78 -0.93 8.49 19.40
N PHE A 79 -0.91 8.31 18.07
CA PHE A 79 -0.68 9.44 17.15
C PHE A 79 -1.97 10.15 16.73
N ALA A 80 -3.15 9.53 16.88
CA ALA A 80 -4.43 10.07 16.43
C ALA A 80 -4.74 11.48 16.96
N PRO A 81 -4.51 11.83 18.26
CA PRO A 81 -4.71 13.19 18.74
C PRO A 81 -3.84 14.22 18.00
N ARG A 82 -2.59 13.85 17.68
CA ARG A 82 -1.68 14.72 16.94
C ARG A 82 -2.07 14.83 15.47
N LEU A 83 -2.54 13.76 14.85
CA LEU A 83 -3.12 13.82 13.51
C LEU A 83 -4.33 14.75 13.50
N ASN A 84 -5.19 14.69 14.52
CA ASN A 84 -6.32 15.61 14.65
C ASN A 84 -5.87 17.09 14.73
N ASP A 85 -4.81 17.41 15.47
CA ASP A 85 -4.23 18.77 15.50
C ASP A 85 -3.73 19.21 14.12
N VAL A 86 -3.09 18.30 13.36
CA VAL A 86 -2.70 18.54 11.97
C VAL A 86 -3.91 18.88 11.11
N LEU A 87 -5.02 18.14 11.24
CA LEU A 87 -6.23 18.41 10.47
C LEU A 87 -6.88 19.74 10.87
N ILE A 88 -6.91 20.08 12.16
CA ILE A 88 -7.42 21.37 12.64
C ILE A 88 -6.65 22.53 12.01
N ASP A 89 -5.31 22.48 12.05
CA ASP A 89 -4.50 23.56 11.50
C ASP A 89 -4.55 23.60 9.96
N ALA A 90 -4.56 22.44 9.29
CA ALA A 90 -4.76 22.36 7.85
C ALA A 90 -6.12 22.96 7.42
N ARG A 91 -7.21 22.65 8.13
CA ARG A 91 -8.54 23.27 7.94
C ARG A 91 -8.49 24.78 8.16
N ARG A 92 -7.82 25.24 9.22
CA ARG A 92 -7.68 26.68 9.52
C ARG A 92 -7.02 27.43 8.36
N ARG A 93 -6.00 26.82 7.74
CA ARG A 93 -5.27 27.37 6.59
C ARG A 93 -6.04 27.26 5.27
N GLY A 94 -7.09 26.44 5.22
CA GLY A 94 -7.98 26.30 4.06
C GLY A 94 -7.68 25.10 3.17
N ALA A 95 -6.94 24.10 3.66
CA ALA A 95 -6.81 22.81 3.00
C ALA A 95 -8.13 22.03 3.01
N THR A 96 -8.32 21.20 1.99
CA THR A 96 -9.47 20.28 1.92
C THR A 96 -9.17 19.03 2.75
N ILE A 97 -10.04 18.62 3.67
CA ILE A 97 -9.89 17.37 4.41
C ILE A 97 -10.84 16.31 3.86
N ILE A 98 -10.30 15.14 3.58
CA ILE A 98 -11.04 13.98 3.08
C ILE A 98 -10.77 12.81 4.02
N HIS A 99 -11.80 12.37 4.72
CA HIS A 99 -11.76 11.16 5.53
C HIS A 99 -12.12 9.96 4.66
N SER A 100 -11.29 8.93 4.69
CA SER A 100 -11.45 7.73 3.89
C SER A 100 -11.41 6.48 4.77
N PRO A 101 -12.43 6.25 5.63
CA PRO A 101 -12.53 5.07 6.48
C PRO A 101 -13.14 3.91 5.67
N SER A 102 -12.30 3.21 4.90
CA SER A 102 -12.74 2.11 4.05
C SER A 102 -13.46 1.03 4.84
N ASP A 103 -14.43 0.39 4.21
CA ASP A 103 -15.24 -0.68 4.81
C ASP A 103 -16.13 -0.22 6.00
N CYS A 104 -16.14 1.08 6.33
CA CYS A 104 -16.96 1.71 7.39
C CYS A 104 -18.07 2.63 6.85
N MET A 105 -18.16 2.79 5.52
CA MET A 105 -19.05 3.76 4.88
C MET A 105 -20.54 3.68 5.26
N PRO A 106 -21.13 2.51 5.59
CA PRO A 106 -22.52 2.45 6.07
C PRO A 106 -22.79 3.34 7.29
N ALA A 107 -21.82 3.52 8.19
CA ALA A 107 -21.98 4.38 9.37
C ALA A 107 -22.09 5.88 9.03
N TYR A 108 -21.67 6.27 7.82
CA TYR A 108 -21.63 7.66 7.37
C TYR A 108 -22.68 8.00 6.32
N ALA A 109 -23.59 7.07 5.99
CA ALA A 109 -24.56 7.24 4.91
C ALA A 109 -25.35 8.56 4.99
N ASP A 110 -25.71 8.98 6.22
CA ASP A 110 -26.45 10.21 6.46
C ASP A 110 -25.61 11.42 6.84
N HIS A 111 -24.31 11.24 7.04
CA HIS A 111 -23.40 12.28 7.51
C HIS A 111 -23.27 13.41 6.46
N PRO A 112 -23.33 14.70 6.85
CA PRO A 112 -23.24 15.82 5.91
C PRO A 112 -21.98 15.78 5.02
N ALA A 113 -20.82 15.45 5.59
CA ALA A 113 -19.57 15.30 4.84
C ALA A 113 -19.59 14.15 3.81
N ARG A 114 -20.36 13.07 4.04
CA ARG A 114 -20.58 12.00 3.06
C ARG A 114 -21.46 12.49 1.91
N LYS A 115 -22.59 13.13 2.23
CA LYS A 115 -23.49 13.73 1.24
C LYS A 115 -22.79 14.77 0.38
N ARG A 116 -21.87 15.53 0.98
CA ARG A 116 -20.99 16.48 0.28
C ARG A 116 -20.09 15.79 -0.74
N ALA A 117 -19.43 14.69 -0.37
CA ALA A 117 -18.60 13.90 -1.27
C ALA A 117 -19.40 13.32 -2.46
N GLN A 118 -20.61 12.81 -2.20
CA GLN A 118 -21.50 12.29 -3.25
C GLN A 118 -22.04 13.38 -4.19
N SER A 119 -22.12 14.62 -3.71
CA SER A 119 -22.60 15.76 -4.49
C SER A 119 -21.49 16.45 -5.30
N ALA A 120 -20.23 16.06 -5.11
CA ALA A 120 -19.12 16.59 -5.89
C ALA A 120 -19.33 16.27 -7.38
N PRO A 121 -19.20 17.26 -8.27
CA PRO A 121 -19.43 17.06 -9.69
C PRO A 121 -18.42 16.07 -10.26
N VAL A 122 -18.90 15.19 -11.15
CA VAL A 122 -18.02 14.25 -11.86
C VAL A 122 -16.97 15.05 -12.63
N ALA A 123 -15.69 14.71 -12.41
CA ALA A 123 -14.58 15.34 -13.10
C ALA A 123 -14.69 15.15 -14.61
N ALA A 124 -14.33 16.17 -15.39
CA ALA A 124 -14.30 16.10 -16.85
C ALA A 124 -13.39 14.96 -17.36
N GLU A 125 -12.31 14.69 -16.62
CA GLU A 125 -11.39 13.59 -16.88
C GLU A 125 -11.27 12.72 -15.63
N LEU A 126 -11.80 11.50 -15.73
CA LEU A 126 -11.68 10.47 -14.69
C LEU A 126 -10.55 9.50 -15.08
N PRO A 127 -9.48 9.37 -14.28
CA PRO A 127 -8.38 8.50 -14.65
C PRO A 127 -8.79 7.04 -14.72
N LYS A 128 -8.16 6.31 -15.64
CA LYS A 128 -8.36 4.86 -15.78
C LYS A 128 -8.01 4.17 -14.45
N ASP A 129 -8.83 3.20 -14.07
CA ASP A 129 -8.65 2.41 -12.85
C ASP A 129 -8.65 3.21 -11.54
N ILE A 130 -9.04 4.50 -11.51
CA ILE A 130 -9.01 5.33 -10.29
C ILE A 130 -9.89 4.76 -9.17
N ALA A 131 -10.95 4.02 -9.53
CA ALA A 131 -11.85 3.37 -8.58
C ALA A 131 -11.31 2.05 -8.00
N HIS A 132 -10.15 1.58 -8.46
CA HIS A 132 -9.60 0.26 -8.11
C HIS A 132 -8.34 0.37 -7.26
N TRP A 133 -8.01 -0.73 -6.58
CA TRP A 133 -6.74 -0.86 -5.88
C TRP A 133 -5.55 -0.73 -6.86
N CYS A 134 -4.51 -0.02 -6.45
CA CYS A 134 -3.28 0.13 -7.23
C CYS A 134 -2.14 -0.62 -6.53
N SER A 135 -1.88 -1.85 -6.98
CA SER A 135 -0.87 -2.71 -6.37
C SER A 135 0.57 -2.28 -6.64
N ARG A 136 0.82 -1.56 -7.75
CA ARG A 136 2.17 -1.14 -8.15
C ARG A 136 2.11 0.06 -9.11
N ILE A 137 3.16 0.88 -9.12
CA ILE A 137 3.44 1.88 -10.17
C ILE A 137 4.76 1.59 -10.88
N PRO A 138 5.02 2.15 -12.08
CA PRO A 138 6.22 1.83 -12.87
C PRO A 138 7.55 2.00 -12.10
N ALA A 139 7.64 3.02 -11.24
CA ALA A 139 8.85 3.27 -10.44
C ALA A 139 9.14 2.15 -9.41
N GLU A 140 8.18 1.30 -9.08
CA GLU A 140 8.34 0.15 -8.19
C GLU A 140 8.63 -1.18 -8.93
N GLU A 141 8.62 -1.20 -10.28
CA GLU A 141 8.76 -2.45 -11.07
C GLU A 141 10.07 -3.20 -10.81
N GLU A 142 11.15 -2.47 -10.54
CA GLU A 142 12.48 -3.02 -10.23
C GLU A 142 12.79 -3.02 -8.72
N ALA A 143 11.88 -2.48 -7.90
CA ALA A 143 12.07 -2.40 -6.46
C ALA A 143 11.89 -3.78 -5.81
N ILE A 144 12.73 -4.15 -4.85
CA ILE A 144 12.49 -5.30 -3.96
C ILE A 144 11.72 -4.77 -2.76
N TYR A 145 10.60 -5.42 -2.42
CA TYR A 145 9.78 -4.97 -1.32
C TYR A 145 10.47 -5.23 0.03
N PRO A 146 10.46 -4.27 0.97
CA PRO A 146 11.38 -4.30 2.12
C PRO A 146 10.99 -5.31 3.22
N ILE A 147 9.74 -5.75 3.26
CA ILE A 147 9.18 -6.60 4.32
C ILE A 147 8.33 -7.74 3.74
N ASP A 148 8.23 -8.85 4.47
CA ASP A 148 7.24 -9.90 4.21
C ASP A 148 5.99 -9.63 5.05
N GLN A 149 4.92 -9.18 4.40
CA GLN A 149 3.61 -8.91 5.00
C GLN A 149 2.58 -10.01 4.70
N SER A 150 3.02 -11.16 4.20
CA SER A 150 2.12 -12.18 3.68
C SER A 150 1.29 -12.91 4.72
N ASP A 151 1.58 -12.74 6.01
CA ASP A 151 0.76 -13.23 7.13
C ASP A 151 -0.21 -12.18 7.69
N GLY A 152 -0.22 -10.98 7.10
CA GLY A 152 -1.03 -9.86 7.56
C GLY A 152 -0.36 -8.93 8.56
N GLY A 153 0.86 -9.25 9.00
CA GLY A 153 1.69 -8.34 9.79
C GLY A 153 1.26 -8.16 11.24
N GLU A 154 0.45 -9.09 11.78
CA GLU A 154 0.08 -9.15 13.20
C GLU A 154 1.32 -9.23 14.09
N ASP A 155 1.44 -8.32 15.05
CA ASP A 155 2.59 -8.20 15.96
C ASP A 155 2.21 -8.25 17.45
N ASP A 156 0.97 -8.64 17.77
CA ASP A 156 0.52 -8.94 19.13
C ASP A 156 1.28 -10.13 19.75
N ASP A 157 1.44 -10.10 21.08
CA ASP A 157 1.74 -11.32 21.82
C ASP A 157 0.58 -12.32 21.64
N PRO A 158 0.84 -13.62 21.40
CA PRO A 158 -0.24 -14.58 21.15
C PRO A 158 -1.30 -14.68 22.26
N ALA A 159 -0.93 -14.48 23.52
CA ALA A 159 -1.88 -14.51 24.63
C ALA A 159 -2.71 -13.22 24.65
N GLU A 160 -2.07 -12.04 24.49
CA GLU A 160 -2.79 -10.77 24.35
C GLU A 160 -3.75 -10.77 23.15
N HIS A 161 -3.33 -11.35 22.02
CA HIS A 161 -4.17 -11.48 20.84
C HIS A 161 -5.41 -12.35 21.10
N ALA A 162 -5.24 -13.47 21.82
CA ALA A 162 -6.36 -14.35 22.16
C ALA A 162 -7.39 -13.64 23.06
N ASP A 163 -6.92 -12.87 24.04
CA ASP A 163 -7.76 -12.06 24.92
C ASP A 163 -8.46 -10.94 24.13
N TRP A 164 -7.74 -10.27 23.23
CA TRP A 164 -8.29 -9.24 22.36
C TRP A 164 -9.38 -9.78 21.43
N VAL A 165 -9.16 -10.95 20.83
CA VAL A 165 -10.18 -11.64 20.03
C VAL A 165 -11.42 -11.97 20.85
N ALA A 166 -11.27 -12.36 22.12
CA ALA A 166 -12.40 -12.60 23.01
C ALA A 166 -13.16 -11.31 23.35
N GLU A 167 -12.45 -10.22 23.59
CA GLU A 167 -13.02 -8.90 23.84
C GLU A 167 -13.81 -8.38 22.63
N LEU A 168 -13.23 -8.47 21.43
CA LEU A 168 -13.91 -8.09 20.18
C LEU A 168 -15.22 -8.88 19.99
N LYS A 169 -15.22 -10.19 20.27
CA LYS A 169 -16.44 -11.01 20.22
C LYS A 169 -17.46 -10.56 21.26
N ALA A 170 -17.03 -10.25 22.48
CA ALA A 170 -17.92 -9.74 23.53
C ALA A 170 -18.56 -8.40 23.16
N MET A 171 -17.86 -7.57 22.38
CA MET A 171 -18.40 -6.32 21.79
C MET A 171 -19.32 -6.55 20.57
N GLY A 172 -19.56 -7.80 20.16
CA GLY A 172 -20.34 -8.13 18.95
C GLY A 172 -19.65 -7.70 17.65
N ARG A 173 -18.32 -7.77 17.62
CA ARG A 173 -17.48 -7.40 16.47
C ARG A 173 -16.93 -8.66 15.80
N ASN A 174 -16.68 -8.60 14.49
CA ASN A 174 -15.95 -9.67 13.79
C ASN A 174 -14.46 -9.50 14.10
N PRO A 175 -13.77 -10.47 14.75
CA PRO A 175 -12.37 -10.31 15.14
C PRO A 175 -11.42 -10.06 13.97
N GLY A 176 -11.72 -10.56 12.76
CA GLY A 176 -10.86 -10.33 11.59
C GLY A 176 -11.04 -8.93 10.97
N THR A 177 -12.21 -8.31 11.17
CA THR A 177 -12.55 -6.99 10.61
C THR A 177 -13.42 -6.20 11.61
N PRO A 178 -12.87 -5.81 12.77
CA PRO A 178 -13.69 -5.28 13.87
C PRO A 178 -14.13 -3.83 13.65
N TRP A 179 -13.50 -3.09 12.74
CA TRP A 179 -13.82 -1.69 12.47
C TRP A 179 -15.26 -1.48 12.00
N LYS A 180 -15.86 -0.38 12.44
CA LYS A 180 -17.19 0.09 11.98
C LYS A 180 -17.21 1.57 11.65
N THR A 181 -16.29 2.36 12.21
CA THR A 181 -16.14 3.79 11.99
C THR A 181 -14.66 4.19 11.93
N GLN A 182 -14.38 5.45 11.65
CA GLN A 182 -13.12 6.10 12.01
C GLN A 182 -13.04 6.26 13.55
N SER A 183 -11.83 6.33 14.09
CA SER A 183 -11.55 6.68 15.49
C SER A 183 -12.14 8.05 15.85
N GLU A 184 -12.80 8.11 17.01
CA GLU A 184 -13.38 9.35 17.56
C GLU A 184 -12.31 10.37 18.00
N LEU A 185 -11.05 9.94 18.12
CA LEU A 185 -9.91 10.83 18.42
C LEU A 185 -9.60 11.80 17.27
N ILE A 186 -10.15 11.53 16.08
CA ILE A 186 -9.99 12.37 14.89
C ILE A 186 -11.36 12.94 14.51
N ALA A 187 -11.55 14.23 14.81
CA ALA A 187 -12.80 14.91 14.56
C ALA A 187 -13.03 15.12 13.05
N ILE A 188 -14.26 14.82 12.61
CA ILE A 188 -14.74 15.13 11.26
C ILE A 188 -15.63 16.37 11.35
N ASP A 189 -15.26 17.44 10.65
CA ASP A 189 -16.05 18.67 10.59
C ASP A 189 -17.20 18.49 9.58
N ALA A 190 -18.43 18.30 10.08
CA ALA A 190 -19.60 18.07 9.24
C ALA A 190 -19.87 19.19 8.23
N GLU A 191 -19.49 20.43 8.54
CA GLU A 191 -19.75 21.58 7.69
C GLU A 191 -18.70 21.76 6.59
N ARG A 192 -17.49 21.22 6.78
CA ARG A 192 -16.34 21.53 5.92
C ARG A 192 -15.71 20.31 5.24
N ASP A 193 -15.71 19.16 5.90
CA ASP A 193 -14.95 18.00 5.46
C ASP A 193 -15.74 17.14 4.46
N PHE A 194 -15.04 16.17 3.89
CA PHE A 194 -15.57 15.15 3.01
C PHE A 194 -15.34 13.75 3.59
N ILE A 195 -16.25 12.80 3.31
CA ILE A 195 -16.06 11.39 3.64
C ILE A 195 -16.28 10.54 2.38
N SER A 196 -15.25 9.81 1.95
CA SER A 196 -15.36 8.79 0.90
C SER A 196 -14.16 7.85 0.91
N ASP A 197 -14.41 6.55 0.74
CA ASP A 197 -13.39 5.53 0.47
C ASP A 197 -13.30 5.16 -1.03
N ARG A 198 -14.09 5.83 -1.88
CA ARG A 198 -14.11 5.58 -3.32
C ARG A 198 -13.18 6.52 -4.07
N GLY A 199 -12.30 5.96 -4.89
CA GLY A 199 -11.28 6.76 -5.60
C GLY A 199 -11.87 7.72 -6.64
N ASP A 200 -12.99 7.36 -7.28
CA ASP A 200 -13.69 8.23 -8.23
C ASP A 200 -14.29 9.47 -7.56
N GLU A 201 -14.95 9.30 -6.42
CA GLU A 201 -15.49 10.41 -5.63
C GLU A 201 -14.38 11.28 -5.04
N VAL A 202 -13.33 10.67 -4.47
CA VAL A 202 -12.16 11.43 -4.00
C VAL A 202 -11.56 12.25 -5.13
N TRP A 203 -11.38 11.66 -6.32
CA TRP A 203 -10.88 12.38 -7.49
C TRP A 203 -11.78 13.57 -7.88
N ASN A 204 -13.10 13.37 -7.89
CA ASN A 204 -14.05 14.46 -8.16
C ASN A 204 -13.88 15.62 -7.19
N ILE A 205 -13.74 15.34 -5.89
CA ILE A 205 -13.49 16.35 -4.85
C ILE A 205 -12.17 17.10 -5.14
N LEU A 206 -11.10 16.38 -5.45
CA LEU A 206 -9.80 16.99 -5.75
C LEU A 206 -9.92 17.96 -6.96
N ARG A 207 -10.68 17.58 -7.99
CA ARG A 207 -10.89 18.42 -9.17
C ARG A 207 -11.78 19.62 -8.90
N GLU A 208 -12.90 19.43 -8.22
CA GLU A 208 -13.82 20.51 -7.82
C GLU A 208 -13.10 21.58 -6.99
N ARG A 209 -12.24 21.14 -6.06
CA ARG A 209 -11.49 22.02 -5.17
C ARG A 209 -10.21 22.60 -5.77
N GLY A 210 -9.87 22.25 -7.02
CA GLY A 210 -8.63 22.71 -7.66
C GLY A 210 -7.36 22.24 -6.95
N VAL A 211 -7.42 21.06 -6.32
CA VAL A 211 -6.29 20.48 -5.58
C VAL A 211 -5.19 20.06 -6.54
N LYS A 212 -3.96 20.47 -6.20
CA LYS A 212 -2.72 20.11 -6.90
C LYS A 212 -1.82 19.22 -6.05
N HIS A 213 -1.94 19.34 -4.73
CA HIS A 213 -1.10 18.62 -3.78
C HIS A 213 -1.94 17.78 -2.80
N VAL A 214 -1.47 16.58 -2.49
CA VAL A 214 -2.09 15.70 -1.48
C VAL A 214 -1.07 15.39 -0.39
N ILE A 215 -1.48 15.57 0.85
CA ILE A 215 -0.80 15.01 2.02
C ILE A 215 -1.60 13.79 2.45
N LEU A 216 -0.99 12.61 2.39
CA LEU A 216 -1.64 11.37 2.82
C LEU A 216 -1.17 11.00 4.24
N ALA A 217 -2.10 10.68 5.11
CA ALA A 217 -1.84 10.21 6.48
C ALA A 217 -2.78 9.05 6.84
N GLY A 218 -2.55 8.39 7.98
CA GLY A 218 -3.36 7.26 8.42
C GLY A 218 -2.66 5.91 8.21
N VAL A 219 -3.42 4.83 8.13
CA VAL A 219 -2.88 3.45 8.24
C VAL A 219 -3.49 2.49 7.22
N HIS A 220 -2.89 1.35 6.89
CA HIS A 220 -1.48 0.98 7.13
C HIS A 220 -0.64 1.32 5.90
N THR A 221 0.57 1.85 6.10
CA THR A 221 1.48 2.38 5.07
C THR A 221 1.70 1.37 3.94
N ASN A 222 2.07 0.15 4.30
CA ASN A 222 2.39 -0.95 3.41
C ASN A 222 1.17 -1.60 2.72
N MET A 223 -0.04 -1.17 3.08
CA MET A 223 -1.30 -1.68 2.55
C MET A 223 -2.16 -0.52 2.05
N CYS A 224 -3.11 -0.04 2.85
CA CYS A 224 -4.17 0.86 2.41
C CYS A 224 -3.65 2.22 1.93
N VAL A 225 -2.72 2.81 2.67
CA VAL A 225 -2.11 4.11 2.37
C VAL A 225 -1.43 4.08 0.99
N LEU A 226 -0.72 3.00 0.67
CA LEU A 226 -0.14 2.82 -0.66
C LEU A 226 -1.19 2.49 -1.74
N GLY A 227 -2.08 1.55 -1.46
CA GLY A 227 -2.81 0.80 -2.49
C GLY A 227 -4.30 1.12 -2.67
N ARG A 228 -4.99 1.75 -1.71
CA ARG A 228 -6.42 2.10 -1.85
C ARG A 228 -6.64 2.97 -3.10
N PRO A 229 -7.88 3.02 -3.63
CA PRO A 229 -8.24 3.87 -4.77
C PRO A 229 -7.85 5.36 -4.63
N PHE A 230 -7.76 5.84 -3.39
CA PHE A 230 -7.34 7.20 -3.05
C PHE A 230 -5.89 7.30 -2.51
N GLY A 231 -5.17 6.17 -2.46
CA GLY A 231 -3.83 6.04 -1.87
C GLY A 231 -2.70 6.62 -2.73
N LEU A 232 -1.47 6.57 -2.18
CA LEU A 232 -0.29 7.20 -2.76
C LEU A 232 -0.05 6.81 -4.22
N ARG A 233 -0.16 5.51 -4.54
CA ARG A 233 0.11 4.99 -5.88
C ARG A 233 -0.87 5.55 -6.92
N GLN A 234 -2.15 5.64 -6.55
CA GLN A 234 -3.17 6.23 -7.43
C GLN A 234 -2.93 7.71 -7.66
N MET A 235 -2.62 8.45 -6.59
CA MET A 235 -2.36 9.88 -6.71
C MET A 235 -1.13 10.17 -7.57
N VAL A 236 -0.02 9.47 -7.33
CA VAL A 236 1.23 9.61 -8.11
C VAL A 236 1.03 9.20 -9.57
N ARG A 237 0.42 8.04 -9.83
CA ARG A 237 0.16 7.54 -11.19
C ARG A 237 -0.66 8.52 -12.03
N ASN A 238 -1.54 9.27 -11.38
CA ASN A 238 -2.43 10.24 -12.04
C ASN A 238 -1.93 11.69 -11.91
N GLY A 239 -0.65 11.90 -11.59
CA GLY A 239 0.02 13.19 -11.70
C GLY A 239 -0.30 14.20 -10.59
N ILE A 240 -0.89 13.78 -9.47
CA ILE A 240 -0.98 14.61 -8.27
C ILE A 240 0.40 14.67 -7.61
N GLN A 241 0.80 15.84 -7.12
CA GLN A 241 1.98 15.94 -6.26
C GLN A 241 1.61 15.48 -4.85
N VAL A 242 2.30 14.46 -4.35
CA VAL A 242 1.92 13.81 -3.08
C VAL A 242 3.08 13.81 -2.10
N ALA A 243 2.76 13.97 -0.82
CA ALA A 243 3.67 13.63 0.27
C ALA A 243 2.97 12.73 1.29
N LEU A 244 3.69 11.71 1.78
CA LEU A 244 3.26 10.94 2.94
C LEU A 244 3.64 11.69 4.22
N LEU A 245 2.71 11.82 5.17
CA LEU A 245 2.94 12.33 6.52
C LEU A 245 3.54 11.21 7.39
N ARG A 246 4.87 11.00 7.27
CA ARG A 246 5.56 9.77 7.72
C ARG A 246 5.52 9.51 9.23
N ASP A 247 5.19 10.51 10.03
CA ASP A 247 5.07 10.36 11.49
C ASP A 247 3.62 10.22 11.95
N MET A 248 2.64 10.32 11.04
CA MET A 248 1.21 10.08 11.28
C MET A 248 0.72 8.85 10.52
N THR A 249 1.54 7.80 10.53
CA THR A 249 1.28 6.54 9.84
C THR A 249 1.95 5.38 10.57
N ASP A 250 1.52 4.17 10.24
CA ASP A 250 2.02 2.91 10.79
C ASP A 250 1.97 1.83 9.70
N SER A 251 2.74 0.75 9.83
CA SER A 251 2.71 -0.37 8.89
C SER A 251 2.25 -1.64 9.61
N MET A 252 1.60 -2.57 8.92
CA MET A 252 1.41 -3.92 9.45
C MET A 252 2.66 -4.74 9.17
N TYR A 253 3.40 -5.09 10.21
CA TYR A 253 4.62 -5.89 10.09
C TYR A 253 4.86 -6.72 11.35
N ASN A 254 4.94 -8.04 11.13
CA ASN A 254 5.26 -9.02 12.15
C ASN A 254 6.80 -9.18 12.25
N PRO A 255 7.43 -8.89 13.40
CA PRO A 255 8.88 -9.06 13.60
C PRO A 255 9.40 -10.49 13.39
N GLN A 256 8.53 -11.50 13.40
CA GLN A 256 8.88 -12.89 13.08
C GLN A 256 8.93 -13.18 11.57
N ARG A 257 8.65 -12.18 10.72
CA ARG A 257 8.75 -12.26 9.26
C ARG A 257 9.98 -11.52 8.78
N TRP A 258 10.40 -11.83 7.56
CA TRP A 258 11.53 -11.12 6.93
C TRP A 258 11.24 -9.60 6.92
N PRO A 259 12.20 -8.74 7.34
CA PRO A 259 13.62 -9.03 7.57
C PRO A 259 14.06 -9.37 9.00
N TYR A 260 13.15 -9.78 9.88
CA TYR A 260 13.41 -10.19 11.26
C TYR A 260 13.98 -9.06 12.13
N VAL A 261 13.46 -7.88 11.89
CA VAL A 261 13.72 -6.66 12.67
C VAL A 261 12.50 -6.33 13.52
N ASP A 262 12.65 -5.44 14.50
CA ASP A 262 11.54 -4.93 15.27
C ASP A 262 10.53 -4.17 14.39
N HIS A 263 9.32 -3.96 14.93
CA HIS A 263 8.22 -3.35 14.21
C HIS A 263 8.56 -1.98 13.61
N PHE A 264 9.16 -1.08 14.41
CA PHE A 264 9.48 0.28 14.00
C PHE A 264 10.59 0.32 12.95
N THR A 265 11.53 -0.63 13.00
CA THR A 265 12.49 -0.81 11.90
C THR A 265 11.81 -1.29 10.63
N GLY A 266 10.84 -2.19 10.71
CA GLY A 266 10.01 -2.55 9.56
C GLY A 266 9.30 -1.34 8.95
N ASN A 267 8.70 -0.50 9.80
CA ASN A 267 8.04 0.74 9.38
C ASN A 267 9.02 1.72 8.70
N ASP A 268 10.23 1.92 9.25
CA ASP A 268 11.27 2.74 8.61
C ASP A 268 11.60 2.26 7.19
N LEU A 269 11.68 0.95 6.98
CA LEU A 269 12.01 0.37 5.68
C LEU A 269 10.89 0.57 4.66
N VAL A 270 9.62 0.50 5.10
CA VAL A 270 8.47 0.83 4.25
C VAL A 270 8.48 2.31 3.89
N ILE A 271 8.75 3.20 4.86
CA ILE A 271 8.91 4.64 4.61
C ILE A 271 10.06 4.90 3.63
N ALA A 272 11.19 4.20 3.77
CA ALA A 272 12.31 4.31 2.85
C ALA A 272 11.96 3.82 1.43
N HIS A 273 11.14 2.76 1.31
CA HIS A 273 10.59 2.34 0.01
C HIS A 273 9.72 3.42 -0.61
N VAL A 274 8.83 4.04 0.17
CA VAL A 274 7.99 5.17 -0.28
C VAL A 274 8.86 6.34 -0.76
N GLU A 275 9.83 6.76 0.04
CA GLU A 275 10.75 7.87 -0.27
C GLU A 275 11.61 7.64 -1.51
N ARG A 276 11.87 6.39 -1.87
CA ARG A 276 12.70 6.01 -3.02
C ARG A 276 11.88 5.85 -4.30
N PHE A 277 10.68 5.27 -4.22
CA PHE A 277 9.97 4.78 -5.40
C PHE A 277 8.59 5.38 -5.62
N VAL A 278 7.97 5.98 -4.59
CA VAL A 278 6.58 6.41 -4.65
C VAL A 278 6.45 7.92 -4.59
N CYS A 279 6.81 8.53 -3.47
CA CYS A 279 6.71 9.97 -3.29
C CYS A 279 7.60 10.45 -2.13
N PRO A 280 7.89 11.77 -2.05
CA PRO A 280 8.52 12.34 -0.87
C PRO A 280 7.67 12.20 0.40
N THR A 281 8.28 12.44 1.56
CA THR A 281 7.61 12.46 2.87
C THR A 281 7.81 13.79 3.59
N ILE A 282 6.87 14.12 4.48
CA ILE A 282 6.92 15.25 5.42
C ILE A 282 6.55 14.78 6.83
N THR A 283 6.74 15.65 7.83
CA THR A 283 6.35 15.39 9.22
C THR A 283 5.34 16.39 9.72
N SER A 284 4.54 15.95 10.70
CA SER A 284 3.46 16.73 11.31
C SER A 284 3.95 18.06 11.90
N ASP A 285 5.18 18.13 12.43
CA ASP A 285 5.75 19.37 12.97
C ASP A 285 5.93 20.48 11.92
N GLN A 286 5.98 20.13 10.63
CA GLN A 286 6.02 21.12 9.55
C GLN A 286 4.67 21.83 9.36
N ILE A 287 3.59 21.24 9.88
CA ILE A 287 2.24 21.81 9.86
C ILE A 287 1.95 22.47 11.20
N ILE A 288 2.07 21.74 12.32
CA ILE A 288 1.64 22.24 13.65
C ILE A 288 2.79 22.78 14.53
N ALA A 289 3.99 22.94 13.98
CA ALA A 289 5.22 23.27 14.71
C ALA A 289 5.59 22.22 15.79
N GLY A 290 6.62 22.53 16.59
CA GLY A 290 7.10 21.66 17.66
C GLY A 290 8.11 20.62 17.18
N GLN A 291 8.05 19.42 17.77
CA GLN A 291 8.95 18.31 17.44
C GLN A 291 8.23 17.26 16.60
N THR A 292 8.97 16.55 15.75
CA THR A 292 8.46 15.38 15.02
C THR A 292 7.91 14.35 16.00
N PHE A 293 6.77 13.73 15.66
CA PHE A 293 6.22 12.69 16.51
C PHE A 293 7.13 11.47 16.55
N ARG A 294 7.28 10.90 17.74
CA ARG A 294 7.94 9.62 17.96
C ARG A 294 7.11 8.84 18.96
N SER A 295 6.71 7.63 18.58
CA SER A 295 5.98 6.74 19.46
C SER A 295 6.78 6.43 20.73
N LYS A 296 6.10 6.42 21.88
CA LYS A 296 6.63 5.97 23.17
C LYS A 296 7.00 4.49 23.17
N TYR A 297 6.46 3.72 22.23
CA TYR A 297 6.77 2.31 22.04
C TYR A 297 8.08 2.13 21.23
N ASP A 298 8.53 3.14 20.47
CA ASP A 298 9.81 3.10 19.76
C ASP A 298 10.99 3.47 20.68
N ARG A 299 11.61 2.43 21.25
CA ARG A 299 12.76 2.54 22.16
C ARG A 299 14.13 2.51 21.47
N ARG A 300 14.19 2.51 20.14
CA ARG A 300 15.45 2.36 19.40
C ARG A 300 16.34 3.60 19.54
N GLU A 301 17.66 3.43 19.60
CA GLU A 301 18.57 4.57 19.58
C GLU A 301 18.69 5.19 18.18
N LYS A 302 18.58 4.35 17.14
CA LYS A 302 18.67 4.74 15.73
C LYS A 302 17.33 4.46 15.05
N THR A 303 16.77 5.50 14.46
CA THR A 303 15.52 5.48 13.68
C THR A 303 15.81 5.88 12.23
N ASP A 304 14.78 5.90 11.39
CA ASP A 304 14.89 6.31 9.99
C ASP A 304 15.89 5.43 9.22
N LEU A 305 15.87 4.11 9.39
CA LEU A 305 16.77 3.21 8.66
C LEU A 305 16.43 3.16 7.15
N LEU A 306 17.46 3.17 6.29
CA LEU A 306 17.30 3.10 4.82
C LEU A 306 17.28 1.67 4.29
N GLN A 307 18.03 0.80 4.95
CA GLN A 307 18.22 -0.59 4.58
C GLN A 307 18.73 -1.35 5.80
N VAL A 308 18.45 -2.64 5.86
CA VAL A 308 19.11 -3.54 6.82
C VAL A 308 20.46 -3.93 6.22
N GLY A 309 21.53 -3.89 7.03
CA GLY A 309 22.91 -4.18 6.59
C GLY A 309 23.20 -5.62 6.17
N VAL A 310 22.17 -6.46 5.99
CA VAL A 310 22.30 -7.85 5.58
C VAL A 310 21.49 -8.02 4.29
N ALA A 311 22.19 -8.11 3.15
CA ALA A 311 21.55 -8.55 1.91
C ALA A 311 20.84 -9.89 2.17
N PRO A 312 19.63 -10.14 1.61
CA PRO A 312 18.94 -11.39 1.83
C PRO A 312 19.87 -12.56 1.48
N ARG A 313 20.33 -13.28 2.51
CA ARG A 313 21.06 -14.54 2.33
C ARG A 313 20.04 -15.53 1.79
N VAL A 314 20.25 -15.99 0.56
CA VAL A 314 19.53 -17.14 0.02
C VAL A 314 20.47 -18.32 0.21
N ASP A 315 20.19 -19.12 1.22
CA ASP A 315 20.89 -20.35 1.54
C ASP A 315 19.86 -21.46 1.82
N ARG A 316 20.32 -22.68 2.11
CA ARG A 316 19.43 -23.82 2.30
C ARG A 316 18.42 -23.59 3.45
N ALA A 317 18.87 -22.98 4.54
CA ALA A 317 18.01 -22.75 5.70
C ALA A 317 16.98 -21.65 5.41
N THR A 318 17.37 -20.56 4.75
CA THR A 318 16.42 -19.49 4.42
C THR A 318 15.38 -19.94 3.39
N LEU A 319 15.74 -20.80 2.44
CA LEU A 319 14.80 -21.38 1.50
C LEU A 319 13.74 -22.28 2.16
N GLN A 320 14.04 -22.90 3.28
CA GLN A 320 13.08 -23.72 4.04
C GLN A 320 12.22 -22.87 5.00
N ASN A 321 12.85 -21.86 5.61
CA ASN A 321 12.23 -21.11 6.70
C ASN A 321 11.45 -19.87 6.25
N ARG A 322 11.61 -19.40 5.01
CA ARG A 322 10.86 -18.26 4.47
C ARG A 322 10.67 -18.31 2.96
N TRP A 323 9.73 -17.50 2.49
CA TRP A 323 9.62 -17.17 1.07
C TRP A 323 10.81 -16.33 0.63
N SER A 324 11.45 -16.75 -0.46
CA SER A 324 12.63 -16.08 -1.03
C SER A 324 12.37 -15.69 -2.47
N LEU A 325 12.81 -14.50 -2.86
CA LEU A 325 12.63 -13.98 -4.20
C LEU A 325 13.52 -14.75 -5.21
N VAL A 326 12.91 -15.20 -6.30
CA VAL A 326 13.58 -15.88 -7.44
C VAL A 326 13.05 -15.34 -8.76
N GLU A 327 13.75 -15.60 -9.86
CA GLU A 327 13.32 -15.20 -11.21
C GLU A 327 12.93 -16.41 -12.06
N LEU A 328 11.69 -16.49 -12.53
CA LEU A 328 11.26 -17.50 -13.49
C LEU A 328 11.26 -16.95 -14.93
N PRO A 329 11.80 -17.68 -15.92
CA PRO A 329 12.52 -18.95 -15.79
C PRO A 329 13.95 -18.74 -15.24
N GLY A 330 14.53 -19.80 -14.67
CA GLY A 330 15.86 -19.74 -14.09
C GLY A 330 16.38 -21.07 -13.56
N LYS A 331 17.64 -21.06 -13.12
CA LYS A 331 18.35 -22.25 -12.60
C LYS A 331 18.49 -22.20 -11.08
N TRP A 332 18.47 -23.36 -10.45
CA TRP A 332 18.72 -23.51 -9.00
C TRP A 332 20.02 -22.83 -8.58
N GLU A 333 21.10 -23.03 -9.33
CA GLU A 333 22.41 -22.45 -9.01
C GLU A 333 22.35 -20.93 -8.90
N ARG A 334 21.63 -20.27 -9.82
CA ARG A 334 21.48 -18.82 -9.82
C ARG A 334 20.57 -18.35 -8.70
N TRP A 335 19.39 -18.96 -8.53
CA TRP A 335 18.42 -18.56 -7.50
C TRP A 335 18.96 -18.70 -6.09
N THR A 336 19.68 -19.78 -5.86
CA THR A 336 20.15 -20.18 -4.54
C THR A 336 21.58 -19.73 -4.28
N LYS A 337 22.16 -18.91 -5.17
CA LYS A 337 23.54 -18.42 -5.11
C LYS A 337 24.55 -19.56 -4.89
N GLY A 338 24.33 -20.68 -5.58
CA GLY A 338 25.16 -21.89 -5.54
C GLY A 338 24.80 -22.90 -4.43
N ALA A 339 23.78 -22.66 -3.60
CA ALA A 339 23.41 -23.62 -2.55
C ALA A 339 22.85 -24.95 -3.10
N TYR A 340 22.25 -24.89 -4.29
CA TYR A 340 21.71 -26.02 -5.06
C TYR A 340 22.09 -25.87 -6.54
N THR A 341 22.64 -26.90 -7.16
CA THR A 341 22.80 -27.00 -8.63
C THR A 341 21.62 -27.72 -9.27
N ASP A 342 21.01 -28.62 -8.50
CA ASP A 342 19.75 -29.30 -8.71
C ASP A 342 19.03 -29.44 -7.35
N TYR A 343 17.75 -29.79 -7.38
CA TYR A 343 16.98 -30.02 -6.16
C TYR A 343 15.99 -31.16 -6.37
N GLN A 344 16.02 -32.13 -5.45
CA GLN A 344 15.03 -33.18 -5.34
C GLN A 344 14.13 -32.89 -4.15
N GLY A 345 12.82 -32.93 -4.37
CA GLY A 345 11.81 -32.74 -3.33
C GLY A 345 10.80 -31.65 -3.68
N THR A 346 10.01 -31.26 -2.67
CA THR A 346 8.92 -30.31 -2.84
C THR A 346 9.38 -28.86 -2.81
N ALA A 347 9.00 -28.10 -3.84
CA ALA A 347 9.16 -26.67 -3.92
C ALA A 347 7.81 -25.97 -4.18
N TRP A 348 7.58 -24.87 -3.47
CA TRP A 348 6.41 -24.02 -3.60
C TRP A 348 6.80 -22.68 -4.22
N TYR A 349 5.99 -22.24 -5.18
CA TYR A 349 6.15 -20.99 -5.89
C TYR A 349 4.87 -20.19 -5.75
N ARG A 350 4.99 -18.88 -5.52
CA ARG A 350 3.82 -18.00 -5.51
C ARG A 350 4.09 -16.65 -6.16
N CYS A 351 3.05 -16.09 -6.76
CA CYS A 351 3.02 -14.74 -7.29
C CYS A 351 1.62 -14.13 -7.14
N ALA A 352 1.53 -12.82 -7.33
CA ALA A 352 0.24 -12.14 -7.49
C ALA A 352 -0.05 -11.91 -8.97
N VAL A 353 -1.29 -12.12 -9.38
CA VAL A 353 -1.77 -11.86 -10.73
C VAL A 353 -2.98 -10.93 -10.68
N ARG A 354 -2.91 -9.77 -11.34
CA ARG A 354 -4.09 -8.92 -11.53
C ARG A 354 -4.86 -9.43 -12.74
N VAL A 355 -6.10 -9.86 -12.52
CA VAL A 355 -6.97 -10.41 -13.57
C VAL A 355 -7.97 -9.36 -13.99
N PRO A 356 -7.93 -8.86 -15.24
CA PRO A 356 -8.95 -7.97 -15.77
C PRO A 356 -10.36 -8.56 -15.72
N GLY A 357 -11.38 -7.75 -15.51
CA GLY A 357 -12.77 -8.23 -15.39
C GLY A 357 -13.30 -8.98 -16.61
N ASP A 358 -12.79 -8.71 -17.81
CA ASP A 358 -13.17 -9.37 -19.06
C ASP A 358 -12.50 -10.75 -19.27
N TRP A 359 -11.51 -11.10 -18.45
CA TRP A 359 -10.85 -12.42 -18.49
C TRP A 359 -11.64 -13.50 -17.73
N GLY A 360 -12.38 -13.13 -16.68
CA GLY A 360 -13.07 -14.10 -15.81
C GLY A 360 -14.25 -14.82 -16.47
N ALA A 361 -14.97 -14.14 -17.36
CA ALA A 361 -16.25 -14.62 -17.91
C ALA A 361 -16.15 -15.83 -18.87
N ASN A 362 -14.98 -16.11 -19.43
CA ASN A 362 -14.76 -17.23 -20.37
C ASN A 362 -13.83 -18.31 -19.81
N GLY A 363 -13.52 -18.25 -18.50
CA GLY A 363 -12.58 -19.14 -17.83
C GLY A 363 -11.13 -18.73 -18.04
N LEU A 364 -10.40 -18.52 -16.95
CA LEU A 364 -8.97 -18.22 -16.98
C LEU A 364 -8.18 -19.53 -16.96
N LYS A 365 -7.44 -19.83 -18.03
CA LYS A 365 -6.67 -21.08 -18.14
C LYS A 365 -5.25 -20.89 -17.64
N LEU A 366 -4.84 -21.68 -16.66
CA LEU A 366 -3.45 -21.82 -16.24
C LEU A 366 -2.77 -22.86 -17.13
N LEU A 367 -1.65 -22.48 -17.73
CA LEU A 367 -0.81 -23.33 -18.58
C LEU A 367 0.59 -23.42 -17.96
N MET A 368 1.11 -24.63 -17.81
CA MET A 368 2.42 -24.87 -17.23
C MET A 368 3.15 -25.92 -18.05
N ARG A 369 4.32 -25.57 -18.58
CA ARG A 369 5.24 -26.56 -19.14
C ARG A 369 6.26 -26.91 -18.07
N HIS A 370 6.44 -28.20 -17.84
CA HIS A 370 7.40 -28.70 -16.86
C HIS A 370 8.11 -29.89 -17.49
N ASP A 371 9.41 -29.75 -17.75
CA ASP A 371 10.13 -30.78 -18.51
C ASP A 371 10.30 -32.07 -17.70
N ASP A 372 10.34 -31.97 -16.36
CA ASP A 372 10.86 -33.02 -15.48
C ASP A 372 10.22 -33.01 -14.06
N ALA A 373 8.98 -32.50 -13.90
CA ALA A 373 8.29 -32.54 -12.61
C ALA A 373 7.60 -33.89 -12.39
N GLU A 374 7.75 -34.47 -11.19
CA GLU A 374 7.03 -35.70 -10.82
C GLU A 374 5.53 -35.44 -10.65
N SER A 375 5.20 -34.32 -10.02
CA SER A 375 3.83 -33.86 -9.87
C SER A 375 3.77 -32.34 -9.73
N VAL A 376 2.68 -31.76 -10.22
CA VAL A 376 2.39 -30.32 -10.11
C VAL A 376 0.98 -30.15 -9.57
N ARG A 377 0.82 -29.25 -8.60
CA ARG A 377 -0.47 -28.82 -8.06
C ARG A 377 -0.52 -27.30 -8.04
N ALA A 378 -1.71 -26.72 -8.20
CA ALA A 378 -1.88 -25.27 -8.21
C ALA A 378 -3.13 -24.83 -7.43
N TRP A 379 -3.06 -23.61 -6.91
CA TRP A 379 -4.15 -22.95 -6.20
C TRP A 379 -4.25 -21.49 -6.64
N CYS A 380 -5.47 -20.97 -6.67
CA CYS A 380 -5.75 -19.55 -6.79
C CYS A 380 -6.53 -19.09 -5.56
N ASN A 381 -5.99 -18.13 -4.81
CA ASN A 381 -6.56 -17.66 -3.53
C ASN A 381 -6.96 -18.82 -2.58
N GLY A 382 -6.12 -19.87 -2.53
CA GLY A 382 -6.35 -21.07 -1.71
C GLY A 382 -7.32 -22.09 -2.30
N VAL A 383 -8.02 -21.78 -3.40
CA VAL A 383 -8.89 -22.73 -4.10
C VAL A 383 -8.06 -23.55 -5.08
N ALA A 384 -8.14 -24.88 -4.97
CA ALA A 384 -7.38 -25.78 -5.84
C ALA A 384 -7.81 -25.64 -7.31
N VAL A 385 -6.83 -25.67 -8.22
CA VAL A 385 -7.03 -25.71 -9.67
C VAL A 385 -6.87 -27.15 -10.12
N SER A 386 -7.90 -27.73 -10.74
CA SER A 386 -7.83 -29.08 -11.31
C SER A 386 -6.95 -29.07 -12.56
N LEU A 387 -5.83 -29.77 -12.50
CA LEU A 387 -4.86 -29.86 -13.59
C LEU A 387 -5.00 -31.17 -14.36
N ALA A 388 -5.04 -31.07 -15.69
CA ALA A 388 -4.88 -32.16 -16.63
C ALA A 388 -3.49 -32.10 -17.28
N THR A 389 -2.96 -33.25 -17.69
CA THR A 389 -1.67 -33.36 -18.37
C THR A 389 -1.84 -33.16 -19.88
N GLU A 390 -0.94 -32.41 -20.52
CA GLU A 390 -0.83 -32.32 -21.97
C GLU A 390 0.08 -33.43 -22.52
N GLU A 391 -0.22 -33.95 -23.71
CA GLU A 391 0.62 -34.93 -24.43
C GLU A 391 2.05 -34.43 -24.66
N SER A 392 2.25 -33.11 -24.68
CA SER A 392 3.52 -32.41 -24.85
C SER A 392 4.41 -32.38 -23.59
N GLY A 393 3.96 -32.94 -22.45
CA GLY A 393 4.68 -32.89 -21.17
C GLY A 393 4.36 -31.65 -20.32
N GLY A 394 3.18 -31.05 -20.49
CA GLY A 394 2.71 -29.91 -19.68
C GLY A 394 1.53 -30.26 -18.77
N SER A 395 1.08 -29.29 -17.99
CA SER A 395 -0.19 -29.33 -17.25
C SER A 395 -1.02 -28.08 -17.53
N PHE A 396 -2.33 -28.23 -17.60
CA PHE A 396 -3.26 -27.12 -17.72
C PHE A 396 -4.50 -27.29 -16.85
N GLY A 397 -5.12 -26.18 -16.46
CA GLY A 397 -6.39 -26.21 -15.73
C GLY A 397 -7.15 -24.90 -15.87
N LEU A 398 -8.47 -24.96 -15.68
CA LEU A 398 -9.30 -23.77 -15.56
C LEU A 398 -9.29 -23.30 -14.10
N ILE A 399 -8.91 -22.05 -13.88
CA ILE A 399 -9.02 -21.41 -12.57
C ILE A 399 -10.51 -21.19 -12.28
N PRO A 400 -11.03 -21.68 -11.14
CA PRO A 400 -12.43 -21.50 -10.79
C PRO A 400 -12.80 -20.02 -10.71
N GLU A 401 -13.92 -19.62 -11.31
CA GLU A 401 -14.40 -18.23 -11.25
C GLU A 401 -14.64 -17.77 -9.80
N THR A 402 -15.11 -18.67 -8.94
CA THR A 402 -15.32 -18.44 -7.51
C THR A 402 -14.01 -18.17 -6.74
N ALA A 403 -12.86 -18.52 -7.32
CA ALA A 403 -11.56 -18.23 -6.73
C ALA A 403 -11.06 -16.83 -7.09
N LEU A 404 -11.60 -16.19 -8.13
CA LEU A 404 -11.07 -14.95 -8.69
C LEU A 404 -11.75 -13.72 -8.10
N VAL A 405 -10.92 -12.71 -7.83
CA VAL A 405 -11.35 -11.33 -7.58
C VAL A 405 -10.99 -10.51 -8.83
N GLN A 406 -12.03 -10.10 -9.56
CA GLN A 406 -11.88 -9.34 -10.81
C GLN A 406 -11.33 -7.93 -10.55
N ASN A 407 -10.53 -7.43 -11.50
CA ASN A 407 -9.87 -6.12 -11.46
C ASN A 407 -8.93 -5.91 -10.26
N ASP A 408 -8.59 -6.99 -9.56
CA ASP A 408 -7.79 -7.00 -8.33
C ASP A 408 -6.69 -8.07 -8.39
N ALA A 409 -5.77 -8.03 -7.43
CA ALA A 409 -4.71 -9.01 -7.29
C ALA A 409 -5.25 -10.34 -6.73
N ASN A 410 -4.81 -11.43 -7.33
CA ASN A 410 -5.10 -12.80 -6.94
C ASN A 410 -3.79 -13.53 -6.65
N LEU A 411 -3.73 -14.33 -5.59
CA LEU A 411 -2.57 -15.16 -5.29
C LEU A 411 -2.63 -16.42 -6.15
N LEU A 412 -1.60 -16.64 -6.96
CA LEU A 412 -1.37 -17.91 -7.64
C LEU A 412 -0.26 -18.65 -6.91
N VAL A 413 -0.52 -19.90 -6.51
CA VAL A 413 0.44 -20.78 -5.85
C VAL A 413 0.61 -22.06 -6.66
N ILE A 414 1.86 -22.49 -6.86
CA ILE A 414 2.20 -23.73 -7.54
C ILE A 414 3.13 -24.54 -6.65
N ARG A 415 2.77 -25.80 -6.39
CA ARG A 415 3.62 -26.80 -5.74
C ARG A 415 4.16 -27.75 -6.80
N VAL A 416 5.46 -27.95 -6.82
CA VAL A 416 6.16 -28.85 -7.74
C VAL A 416 6.94 -29.88 -6.92
N GLU A 417 6.80 -31.15 -7.27
CA GLU A 417 7.69 -32.21 -6.81
C GLU A 417 8.81 -32.41 -7.84
N HIS A 418 10.04 -32.01 -7.51
CA HIS A 418 11.17 -32.03 -8.43
C HIS A 418 11.92 -33.37 -8.39
N GLN A 419 12.22 -33.90 -9.57
CA GLN A 419 13.05 -35.08 -9.76
C GLN A 419 14.56 -34.74 -9.66
N PRO A 420 15.43 -35.73 -9.37
CA PRO A 420 16.88 -35.54 -9.42
C PRO A 420 17.36 -35.04 -10.79
N GLY A 421 18.40 -34.20 -10.81
CA GLY A 421 19.00 -33.71 -12.05
C GLY A 421 18.27 -32.54 -12.72
N VAL A 422 17.12 -32.10 -12.21
CA VAL A 422 16.41 -30.90 -12.70
C VAL A 422 17.16 -29.65 -12.26
N GLN A 423 17.73 -28.93 -13.24
CA GLN A 423 18.58 -27.76 -12.99
C GLN A 423 17.81 -26.46 -12.72
N GLY A 424 16.48 -26.47 -12.78
CA GLY A 424 15.61 -25.33 -12.49
C GLY A 424 14.30 -25.35 -13.27
N TRP A 425 13.60 -24.21 -13.31
CA TRP A 425 12.35 -24.04 -14.04
C TRP A 425 12.59 -23.28 -15.35
N LYS A 426 12.40 -23.96 -16.49
CA LYS A 426 12.79 -23.43 -17.81
C LYS A 426 11.69 -22.63 -18.53
N HIS A 427 10.42 -22.95 -18.29
CA HIS A 427 9.29 -22.33 -18.98
C HIS A 427 8.35 -21.64 -17.99
N PRO A 428 8.23 -20.30 -18.00
CA PRO A 428 7.33 -19.61 -17.07
C PRO A 428 5.88 -20.08 -17.26
N PRO A 429 5.07 -20.16 -16.20
CA PRO A 429 3.64 -20.39 -16.32
C PRO A 429 2.98 -19.28 -17.15
N GLU A 430 1.84 -19.60 -17.77
CA GLU A 430 1.04 -18.65 -18.54
C GLU A 430 -0.41 -18.67 -18.08
N LEU A 431 -1.04 -17.50 -18.12
CA LEU A 431 -2.48 -17.36 -17.95
C LEU A 431 -3.10 -16.95 -19.28
N ALA A 432 -3.90 -17.82 -19.86
CA ALA A 432 -4.67 -17.52 -21.06
C ALA A 432 -6.08 -17.06 -20.67
N GLY A 433 -6.36 -15.78 -20.93
CA GLY A 433 -7.69 -15.19 -20.85
C GLY A 433 -8.45 -15.35 -22.17
N LYS A 434 -9.41 -14.46 -22.43
CA LYS A 434 -10.26 -14.51 -23.64
C LYS A 434 -9.47 -14.34 -24.93
N ASP A 435 -8.80 -13.19 -25.07
CA ASP A 435 -8.14 -12.76 -26.31
C ASP A 435 -6.64 -12.48 -26.10
N SER A 436 -6.09 -12.84 -24.94
CA SER A 436 -4.70 -12.55 -24.56
C SER A 436 -4.14 -13.58 -23.59
N THR A 437 -2.81 -13.70 -23.63
CA THR A 437 -2.03 -14.56 -22.73
C THR A 437 -1.06 -13.70 -21.95
N LEU A 438 -1.06 -13.85 -20.62
CA LEU A 438 -0.08 -13.24 -19.73
C LEU A 438 0.97 -14.29 -19.36
N THR A 439 2.17 -14.14 -19.90
CA THR A 439 3.32 -14.95 -19.49
C THR A 439 3.83 -14.46 -18.12
N LEU A 440 3.85 -15.34 -17.12
CA LEU A 440 4.28 -15.02 -15.76
C LEU A 440 5.81 -15.09 -15.60
N LYS A 441 6.53 -14.47 -16.54
CA LYS A 441 7.99 -14.36 -16.56
C LYS A 441 8.44 -13.18 -15.69
N GLY A 442 9.23 -13.45 -14.67
CA GLY A 442 9.74 -12.41 -13.78
C GLY A 442 9.94 -12.92 -12.37
N ARG A 443 9.70 -12.07 -11.40
CA ARG A 443 9.97 -12.34 -9.98
C ARG A 443 8.84 -13.13 -9.33
N TRP A 444 9.22 -14.15 -8.59
CA TRP A 444 8.35 -15.06 -7.85
C TRP A 444 8.91 -15.26 -6.44
N HIS A 445 8.06 -15.70 -5.52
CA HIS A 445 8.51 -16.25 -4.25
C HIS A 445 8.65 -17.77 -4.34
N LEU A 446 9.76 -18.29 -3.81
CA LEU A 446 10.08 -19.71 -3.68
C LEU A 446 10.21 -20.08 -2.19
N ARG A 447 9.70 -21.26 -1.83
CA ARG A 447 9.97 -21.90 -0.54
C ARG A 447 10.10 -23.41 -0.70
N LEU A 448 11.03 -24.02 0.04
CA LEU A 448 11.28 -25.46 0.04
C LEU A 448 10.64 -26.13 1.26
N GLY A 449 10.13 -27.35 1.07
CA GLY A 449 9.38 -28.09 2.08
C GLY A 449 7.96 -28.40 1.62
N ASP A 450 7.20 -29.12 2.46
CA ASP A 450 5.86 -29.58 2.11
C ASP A 450 4.87 -29.30 3.23
N ASP A 451 4.38 -28.06 3.28
CA ASP A 451 3.33 -27.63 4.21
C ASP A 451 2.10 -27.17 3.40
N PRO A 452 0.95 -27.86 3.52
CA PRO A 452 -0.24 -27.52 2.76
C PRO A 452 -0.80 -26.11 3.08
N ALA A 453 -0.45 -25.52 4.22
CA ALA A 453 -0.84 -24.15 4.56
C ALA A 453 -0.29 -23.11 3.58
N TRP A 454 0.76 -23.44 2.82
CA TRP A 454 1.39 -22.52 1.86
C TRP A 454 0.60 -22.35 0.56
N SER A 455 -0.50 -23.10 0.38
CA SER A 455 -1.44 -22.95 -0.74
C SER A 455 -2.22 -21.62 -0.71
N ASN A 456 -2.18 -20.89 0.40
CA ASN A 456 -2.85 -19.59 0.53
C ASN A 456 -2.11 -18.65 1.49
N ILE A 457 -2.64 -17.45 1.64
CA ILE A 457 -2.30 -16.46 2.67
C ILE A 457 -3.57 -16.07 3.44
N PRO A 458 -3.50 -15.60 4.70
CA PRO A 458 -4.66 -15.29 5.52
C PRO A 458 -5.44 -14.03 5.09
N LEU A 459 -4.89 -13.22 4.17
CA LEU A 459 -5.52 -11.99 3.67
C LEU A 459 -5.65 -12.00 2.15
N PRO A 460 -6.58 -11.24 1.56
CA PRO A 460 -6.60 -11.01 0.11
C PRO A 460 -5.23 -10.60 -0.45
N ALA A 461 -4.90 -11.07 -1.66
CA ALA A 461 -3.56 -10.88 -2.23
C ALA A 461 -3.16 -9.41 -2.40
N ARG A 462 -4.10 -8.50 -2.63
CA ARG A 462 -3.85 -7.05 -2.67
C ARG A 462 -3.20 -6.50 -1.39
N PHE A 463 -3.43 -7.15 -0.25
CA PHE A 463 -2.85 -6.78 1.04
C PHE A 463 -1.59 -7.58 1.36
N GLY A 464 -1.59 -8.89 1.12
CA GLY A 464 -0.50 -9.77 1.57
C GLY A 464 0.60 -10.01 0.53
N ALA A 465 0.35 -9.80 -0.76
CA ALA A 465 1.34 -10.02 -1.79
C ALA A 465 2.10 -8.72 -2.10
N PRO A 466 3.44 -8.73 -2.05
CA PRO A 466 4.21 -7.54 -2.37
C PRO A 466 4.19 -7.21 -3.87
N PRO A 467 4.42 -5.93 -4.25
CA PRO A 467 4.40 -5.47 -5.63
C PRO A 467 5.47 -6.13 -6.51
N ASP A 468 6.55 -6.62 -5.93
CA ASP A 468 7.68 -7.20 -6.65
C ASP A 468 7.41 -8.59 -7.23
N ILE A 469 6.32 -9.27 -6.82
CA ILE A 469 5.85 -10.53 -7.41
C ILE A 469 4.54 -10.38 -8.19
N LEU A 470 4.14 -9.15 -8.52
CA LEU A 470 2.90 -8.86 -9.24
C LEU A 470 3.09 -8.99 -10.76
N PHE A 471 2.19 -9.74 -11.39
CA PHE A 471 2.00 -9.80 -12.83
C PHE A 471 0.65 -9.17 -13.20
N GLU A 472 0.64 -8.35 -14.25
CA GLU A 472 -0.57 -7.72 -14.76
C GLU A 472 -0.49 -7.61 -16.29
N PRO A 473 -1.62 -7.79 -17.00
CA PRO A 473 -1.68 -7.50 -18.43
C PRO A 473 -1.39 -6.02 -18.69
N ARG A 474 -0.59 -5.76 -19.73
CA ARG A 474 -0.21 -4.41 -20.16
C ARG A 474 -1.24 -3.78 -21.07
#